data_AF-A0A2N2ICD6-F1
#
_entry.id   AF-A0A2N2ICD6-F1
#
_cell.length_a   1.000
_cell.length_b   1.000
_cell.length_c   1.000
_cell.angle_alpha   90.00
_cell.angle_beta   90.00
_cell.angle_gamma   90.00
#
_symmetry.space_group_name_H-M   'P 1'
#
loop_
_entity.id
_entity.type
_entity.pdbx_description
1 polymer ?
#
loop_
_entity_poly.entity_id
_entity_poly.type
_entity_poly.pdbx_seq_one_letter_code
_entity_poly.pdbx_strand_id
1 'polypeptide(L)'
;MLGNGGDCADCDSGDAADRIAFATAAASHIFAVAYDFSASGHVVNRADQVRSVDIEPSAAVRTVSVAVLNWRDEAARRRRAKAGKATLEYGAMYARRWQNNDIPATYLPVVAGPEVIDAGQVVGRGLNANVLDFWSRFSLPGFRLEIEGAYSTASFEQASLIPGLEMRQKVEARQYGAALESEVGEEHGLLGAGLDLGYASGDDAPGFGARPPLGSLTAPQPGDLDGPQGTPPYDFRVDNFRFHPDYRVDRILFREIIGTVTDAVYLRPHVRLRLLDFGTARLQASLTGIASFANYASSTPGGEKYLGFELNPTLAYTSDDGFGAAFEHAVLFPGAGLNNPDLGLTAKPAQLYRLRLSFGF
;
A
#
# COMPACT_ATOMS: atom_id res chain seq x y z
N MET A 1 3.81 4.82 -2.46
CA MET A 1 2.62 4.04 -2.83
C MET A 1 2.88 2.54 -2.76
N LEU A 2 3.96 2.02 -3.36
CA LEU A 2 4.21 0.58 -3.44
C LEU A 2 4.77 -0.04 -2.15
N GLY A 3 5.70 0.65 -1.48
CA GLY A 3 6.26 0.20 -0.22
C GLY A 3 6.41 1.32 0.79
N ASN A 4 6.53 0.97 2.07
CA ASN A 4 6.66 1.93 3.17
C ASN A 4 7.62 1.40 4.24
N GLY A 5 8.55 2.22 4.73
CA GLY A 5 9.49 1.83 5.79
C GLY A 5 8.87 1.77 7.20
N GLY A 6 7.68 2.35 7.40
CA GLY A 6 7.04 2.46 8.71
C GLY A 6 7.62 3.57 9.60
N ASP A 7 8.58 4.35 9.09
CA ASP A 7 9.32 5.38 9.85
C ASP A 7 8.54 6.69 10.06
N CYS A 8 7.20 6.66 10.02
CA CYS A 8 6.37 7.84 10.15
C CYS A 8 5.54 7.85 11.44
N ALA A 9 5.27 9.04 11.99
CA ALA A 9 4.54 9.19 13.25
C ALA A 9 3.10 8.65 13.22
N ASP A 10 2.55 8.39 12.03
CA ASP A 10 1.18 7.89 11.82
C ASP A 10 1.11 6.53 11.10
N CYS A 11 2.25 5.86 10.95
CA CYS A 11 2.36 4.57 10.29
C CYS A 11 2.01 3.46 11.28
N ASP A 12 1.17 2.53 10.86
CA ASP A 12 0.77 1.38 11.69
C ASP A 12 1.41 0.06 11.18
N SER A 13 2.12 0.12 10.05
CA SER A 13 2.80 -1.00 9.42
C SER A 13 4.06 -0.54 8.66
N GLY A 14 4.80 -1.49 8.09
CA GLY A 14 5.96 -1.24 7.25
C GLY A 14 6.44 -2.53 6.59
N ASP A 15 7.19 -2.39 5.51
CA ASP A 15 7.81 -3.48 4.80
C ASP A 15 9.19 -3.78 5.39
N ALA A 16 9.39 -5.03 5.79
CA ALA A 16 10.68 -5.53 6.26
C ALA A 16 11.10 -6.75 5.44
N ALA A 17 12.41 -6.86 5.17
CA ALA A 17 12.99 -8.03 4.53
C ALA A 17 14.44 -8.20 4.96
N ASP A 18 14.89 -9.46 5.02
CA ASP A 18 16.31 -9.78 5.12
C ASP A 18 16.97 -9.50 3.77
N ARG A 19 17.82 -8.47 3.75
CA ARG A 19 18.34 -7.85 2.52
C ARG A 19 19.86 -7.78 2.53
N ILE A 20 20.45 -8.15 1.39
CA ILE A 20 21.82 -7.77 1.03
C ILE A 20 21.70 -6.66 -0.01
N ALA A 21 22.17 -5.46 0.33
CA ALA A 21 22.09 -4.29 -0.55
C ALA A 21 23.46 -3.66 -0.78
N PHE A 22 23.64 -3.16 -2.00
CA PHE A 22 24.72 -2.27 -2.37
C PHE A 22 24.12 -0.99 -2.94
N ALA A 23 24.56 0.16 -2.43
CA ALA A 23 24.19 1.46 -2.95
C ALA A 23 25.44 2.31 -3.19
N THR A 24 25.47 3.03 -4.31
CA THR A 24 26.57 3.92 -4.66
C THR A 24 26.06 5.19 -5.31
N ALA A 25 26.77 6.30 -5.10
CA ALA A 25 26.49 7.56 -5.76
C ALA A 25 27.48 7.76 -6.93
N ALA A 26 26.96 7.87 -8.15
CA ALA A 26 27.75 8.11 -9.35
C ALA A 26 26.95 8.93 -10.37
N ALA A 27 27.63 9.74 -11.19
CA ALA A 27 27.00 10.54 -12.25
C ALA A 27 25.77 11.37 -11.78
N SER A 28 25.82 11.94 -10.57
CA SER A 28 24.71 12.68 -9.94
C SER A 28 23.45 11.85 -9.65
N HIS A 29 23.58 10.53 -9.54
CA HIS A 29 22.50 9.60 -9.19
C HIS A 29 22.95 8.66 -8.08
N ILE A 30 21.99 8.12 -7.35
CA ILE A 30 22.15 6.98 -6.46
C ILE A 30 21.70 5.75 -7.23
N PHE A 31 22.56 4.75 -7.31
CA PHE A 31 22.23 3.43 -7.84
C PHE A 31 22.19 2.45 -6.68
N ALA A 32 21.13 1.64 -6.61
CA ALA A 32 21.00 0.59 -5.62
C ALA A 32 20.69 -0.74 -6.30
N VAL A 33 21.27 -1.82 -5.77
CA VAL A 33 20.92 -3.20 -6.09
C VAL A 33 20.70 -3.93 -4.78
N ALA A 34 19.62 -4.70 -4.68
CA ALA A 34 19.33 -5.50 -3.51
C ALA A 34 18.89 -6.92 -3.89
N TYR A 35 19.25 -7.85 -3.02
CA TYR A 35 18.77 -9.22 -3.02
C TYR A 35 18.08 -9.49 -1.68
N ASP A 36 16.81 -9.86 -1.74
CA ASP A 36 15.96 -10.06 -0.58
C ASP A 36 15.58 -11.54 -0.42
N PHE A 37 15.67 -12.01 0.82
CA PHE A 37 15.08 -13.28 1.26
C PHE A 37 13.67 -12.96 1.78
N SER A 38 12.70 -12.91 0.87
CA SER A 38 11.34 -12.43 1.17
C SER A 38 10.52 -13.40 2.03
N ALA A 39 10.79 -14.71 1.91
CA ALA A 39 10.30 -15.74 2.81
C ALA A 39 11.25 -16.93 2.77
N SER A 40 11.59 -17.50 3.93
CA SER A 40 12.22 -18.81 4.03
C SER A 40 11.14 -19.90 3.97
N GLY A 41 11.51 -21.10 3.48
CA GLY A 41 10.59 -22.22 3.40
C GLY A 41 10.22 -22.77 4.79
N HIS A 42 9.90 -24.06 4.85
CA HIS A 42 9.61 -24.69 6.13
C HIS A 42 10.89 -24.89 6.95
N VAL A 43 10.88 -24.40 8.19
CA VAL A 43 12.00 -24.53 9.12
C VAL A 43 11.70 -25.57 10.20
N VAL A 44 12.68 -26.39 10.54
CA VAL A 44 12.63 -27.32 11.68
C VAL A 44 13.70 -26.99 12.70
N ASN A 45 13.41 -27.25 13.97
CA ASN A 45 14.40 -27.09 15.03
C ASN A 45 15.53 -28.11 14.88
N ARG A 46 16.76 -27.65 15.06
CA ARG A 46 17.93 -28.52 15.19
C ARG A 46 17.88 -29.25 16.54
N ALA A 47 18.76 -30.23 16.70
CA ALA A 47 18.86 -31.01 17.94
C ALA A 47 19.11 -30.14 19.20
N ASP A 48 19.73 -28.96 19.05
CA ASP A 48 19.94 -28.01 20.14
C ASP A 48 18.69 -27.22 20.55
N GLN A 49 17.59 -27.31 19.77
CA GLN A 49 16.32 -26.58 19.95
C GLN A 49 16.46 -25.05 20.03
N VAL A 50 17.62 -24.51 19.68
CA VAL A 50 17.92 -23.07 19.74
C VAL A 50 17.96 -22.50 18.33
N ARG A 51 18.41 -23.29 17.36
CA ARG A 51 18.50 -22.90 15.96
C ARG A 51 17.54 -23.72 15.12
N SER A 52 16.97 -23.09 14.12
CA SER A 52 16.20 -23.78 13.08
C SER A 52 17.01 -23.92 11.80
N VAL A 53 16.59 -24.83 10.93
CA VAL A 53 17.13 -25.02 9.59
C VAL A 53 15.98 -25.11 8.60
N ASP A 54 16.09 -24.39 7.49
CA ASP A 54 15.19 -24.54 6.35
C ASP A 54 15.48 -25.88 5.67
N ILE A 55 14.50 -26.79 5.70
CA ILE A 55 14.64 -28.13 5.12
C ILE A 55 14.15 -28.19 3.68
N GLU A 56 13.53 -27.12 3.18
CA GLU A 56 13.09 -27.04 1.79
C GLU A 56 13.37 -25.65 1.17
N PRO A 57 14.65 -25.32 0.92
CA PRO A 57 15.06 -24.02 0.38
C PRO A 57 14.53 -23.73 -1.04
N SER A 58 13.95 -24.72 -1.73
CA SER A 58 13.32 -24.50 -3.04
C SER A 58 11.95 -23.81 -2.93
N ALA A 59 11.34 -23.82 -1.73
CA ALA A 59 10.10 -23.10 -1.43
C ALA A 59 10.34 -21.63 -1.06
N ALA A 60 11.60 -21.21 -0.90
CA ALA A 60 11.94 -19.85 -0.52
C ALA A 60 11.55 -18.83 -1.60
N VAL A 61 11.03 -17.68 -1.16
CA VAL A 61 10.69 -16.55 -2.02
C VAL A 61 11.87 -15.59 -2.09
N ARG A 62 12.31 -15.26 -3.30
CA ARG A 62 13.48 -14.42 -3.54
C ARG A 62 13.09 -13.22 -4.37
N THR A 63 13.70 -12.07 -4.08
CA THR A 63 13.52 -10.85 -4.86
C THR A 63 14.86 -10.23 -5.20
N VAL A 64 15.05 -9.85 -6.47
CA VAL A 64 16.16 -8.96 -6.88
C VAL A 64 15.54 -7.62 -7.25
N SER A 65 16.11 -6.53 -6.75
CA SER A 65 15.70 -5.19 -7.14
C SER A 65 16.88 -4.32 -7.55
N VAL A 66 16.59 -3.40 -8.46
CA VAL A 66 17.50 -2.34 -8.89
C VAL A 66 16.77 -1.02 -8.83
N ALA A 67 17.45 0.04 -8.39
CA ALA A 67 16.88 1.38 -8.32
C ALA A 67 17.89 2.44 -8.76
N VAL A 68 17.37 3.50 -9.36
CA VAL A 68 18.11 4.71 -9.69
C VAL A 68 17.35 5.92 -9.16
N LEU A 69 18.04 6.82 -8.48
CA LEU A 69 17.44 8.01 -7.87
C LEU A 69 18.26 9.26 -8.16
N ASN A 70 17.60 10.32 -8.61
CA ASN A 70 18.06 11.69 -8.53
C ASN A 70 17.32 12.38 -7.36
N TRP A 71 17.97 12.43 -6.20
CA TRP A 71 17.39 12.93 -4.97
C TRP A 71 18.25 14.04 -4.37
N ARG A 72 17.61 14.96 -3.64
CA ARG A 72 18.24 16.03 -2.88
C ARG A 72 17.77 15.99 -1.43
N ASP A 73 18.64 16.38 -0.52
CA ASP A 73 18.23 16.57 0.86
C ASP A 73 17.37 17.83 1.02
N GLU A 74 16.74 17.95 2.19
CA GLU A 74 15.88 19.08 2.50
C GLU A 74 16.64 20.41 2.49
N ALA A 75 17.89 20.40 2.96
CA ALA A 75 18.74 21.59 2.96
C ALA A 75 19.01 22.11 1.53
N ALA A 76 19.29 21.22 0.58
CA ALA A 76 19.48 21.56 -0.82
C ALA A 76 18.20 22.04 -1.46
N ARG A 77 17.05 21.40 -1.20
CA ARG A 77 15.74 21.89 -1.65
C ARG A 77 15.47 23.31 -1.14
N ARG A 78 15.63 23.56 0.16
CA ARG A 78 15.44 24.88 0.79
C ARG A 78 16.37 25.94 0.18
N ARG A 79 17.65 25.63 -0.04
CA ARG A 79 18.61 26.54 -0.70
C ARG A 79 18.19 26.90 -2.13
N ARG A 80 17.72 25.91 -2.91
CA ARG A 80 17.28 26.13 -4.29
C ARG A 80 15.99 26.95 -4.35
N ALA A 81 15.02 26.65 -3.49
CA ALA A 81 13.79 27.42 -3.37
C ALA A 81 14.06 28.90 -3.02
N LYS A 82 14.92 29.16 -2.02
CA LYS A 82 15.35 30.52 -1.65
C LYS A 82 16.06 31.26 -2.81
N ALA A 83 16.75 30.52 -3.67
CA ALA A 83 17.42 31.06 -4.85
C ALA A 83 16.49 31.18 -6.08
N GLY A 84 15.18 30.95 -5.93
CA GLY A 84 14.22 31.01 -7.03
C GLY A 84 14.37 29.89 -8.07
N LYS A 85 15.06 28.79 -7.74
CA LYS A 85 15.39 27.73 -8.70
C LYS A 85 14.35 26.61 -8.69
N ALA A 86 13.88 26.25 -9.88
CA ALA A 86 13.15 25.01 -10.09
C ALA A 86 14.00 23.79 -9.75
N THR A 87 13.40 22.78 -9.16
CA THR A 87 14.06 21.53 -8.77
C THR A 87 13.23 20.35 -9.25
N LEU A 88 13.86 19.46 -10.02
CA LEU A 88 13.29 18.19 -10.45
C LEU A 88 14.08 17.07 -9.79
N GLU A 89 13.38 16.19 -9.10
CA GLU A 89 13.86 14.96 -8.50
C GLU A 89 13.04 13.81 -9.08
N TYR A 90 13.65 12.63 -9.19
CA TYR A 90 12.97 11.45 -9.70
C TYR A 90 13.67 10.17 -9.26
N GLY A 91 12.94 9.07 -9.30
CA GLY A 91 13.44 7.74 -9.00
C GLY A 91 12.70 6.71 -9.82
N ALA A 92 13.37 5.61 -10.09
CA ALA A 92 12.74 4.43 -10.68
C ALA A 92 13.31 3.18 -10.02
N MET A 93 12.45 2.18 -9.85
CA MET A 93 12.82 0.88 -9.30
C MET A 93 12.22 -0.22 -10.17
N TYR A 94 12.99 -1.28 -10.37
CA TYR A 94 12.50 -2.55 -10.88
C TYR A 94 12.78 -3.66 -9.87
N ALA A 95 11.80 -4.52 -9.62
CA ALA A 95 11.94 -5.71 -8.81
C ALA A 95 11.45 -6.94 -9.56
N ARG A 96 12.17 -8.05 -9.42
CA ARG A 96 11.72 -9.37 -9.86
C ARG A 96 11.67 -10.31 -8.66
N ARG A 97 10.50 -10.87 -8.40
CA ARG A 97 10.25 -11.87 -7.37
C ARG A 97 9.93 -13.21 -7.99
N TRP A 98 10.46 -14.29 -7.42
CA TRP A 98 10.13 -15.64 -7.87
C TRP A 98 10.09 -16.65 -6.72
N GLN A 99 9.34 -17.73 -6.95
CA GLN A 99 9.24 -18.89 -6.07
C GLN A 99 8.97 -20.13 -6.94
N ASN A 100 9.77 -21.17 -6.80
CA ASN A 100 9.65 -22.36 -7.65
C ASN A 100 8.66 -23.36 -7.08
N ASN A 101 8.82 -23.69 -5.80
CA ASN A 101 7.99 -24.65 -5.08
C ASN A 101 7.30 -24.00 -3.89
N ASP A 102 6.38 -24.70 -3.26
CA ASP A 102 5.65 -24.25 -2.07
C ASP A 102 5.27 -25.44 -1.19
N ILE A 103 4.93 -25.17 0.08
CA ILE A 103 4.52 -26.19 1.06
C ILE A 103 3.23 -25.73 1.74
N PRO A 104 2.06 -25.93 1.09
CA PRO A 104 0.78 -25.41 1.57
C PRO A 104 0.37 -25.94 2.95
N ALA A 105 0.82 -27.15 3.31
CA ALA A 105 0.60 -27.76 4.62
C ALA A 105 1.07 -26.91 5.81
N THR A 106 1.98 -25.95 5.58
CA THR A 106 2.48 -25.05 6.63
C THR A 106 1.52 -23.92 7.00
N TYR A 107 0.58 -23.56 6.12
CA TYR A 107 -0.29 -22.39 6.32
C TYR A 107 -1.77 -22.62 6.01
N LEU A 108 -2.15 -23.76 5.40
CA LEU A 108 -3.55 -24.08 5.14
C LEU A 108 -4.13 -25.05 6.17
N PRO A 109 -5.13 -24.63 6.96
CA PRO A 109 -5.77 -25.50 7.95
C PRO A 109 -6.36 -26.79 7.36
N VAL A 110 -6.78 -26.77 6.08
CA VAL A 110 -7.39 -27.91 5.38
C VAL A 110 -6.34 -28.96 4.97
N VAL A 111 -5.08 -28.55 4.81
CA VAL A 111 -3.93 -29.43 4.47
C VAL A 111 -3.05 -29.68 5.71
N ALA A 112 -3.20 -28.86 6.76
CA ALA A 112 -2.53 -28.99 8.04
C ALA A 112 -3.14 -30.10 8.90
N GLY A 113 -3.02 -31.35 8.43
CA GLY A 113 -2.98 -32.49 9.34
C GLY A 113 -1.69 -32.46 10.19
N PRO A 114 -1.55 -33.31 11.22
CA PRO A 114 -0.30 -33.47 11.97
C PRO A 114 0.77 -34.21 11.14
N GLU A 115 0.96 -33.82 9.88
CA GLU A 115 1.87 -34.49 8.96
C GLU A 115 3.30 -34.00 9.16
N VAL A 116 4.21 -34.96 9.26
CA VAL A 116 5.64 -34.71 9.10
C VAL A 116 5.81 -34.20 7.67
N ILE A 117 6.37 -33.00 7.51
CA ILE A 117 6.64 -32.46 6.17
C ILE A 117 7.65 -33.38 5.48
N ASP A 118 7.20 -34.00 4.39
CA ASP A 118 7.99 -34.85 3.52
C ASP A 118 7.94 -34.34 2.07
N ALA A 119 8.64 -35.04 1.17
CA ALA A 119 8.72 -34.66 -0.24
C ALA A 119 7.35 -34.67 -0.95
N GLY A 120 6.34 -35.39 -0.44
CA GLY A 120 4.99 -35.43 -0.99
C GLY A 120 4.19 -34.16 -0.72
N GLN A 121 4.61 -33.35 0.25
CA GLN A 121 3.96 -32.07 0.61
C GLN A 121 4.50 -30.88 -0.18
N VAL A 122 5.58 -31.08 -0.95
CA VAL A 122 6.18 -30.05 -1.80
C VAL A 122 5.41 -30.01 -3.12
N VAL A 123 4.84 -28.84 -3.44
CA VAL A 123 4.13 -28.62 -4.69
C VAL A 123 4.88 -27.62 -5.57
N GLY A 124 4.81 -27.81 -6.89
CA GLY A 124 5.26 -26.78 -7.82
C GLY A 124 4.38 -25.53 -7.66
N ARG A 125 4.99 -24.34 -7.76
CA ARG A 125 4.30 -23.04 -7.71
C ARG A 125 4.54 -22.22 -8.97
N GLY A 126 5.81 -22.09 -9.37
CA GLY A 126 6.22 -21.31 -10.53
C GLY A 126 5.77 -19.84 -10.47
N LEU A 127 5.88 -19.20 -9.30
CA LEU A 127 5.63 -17.77 -9.18
C LEU A 127 6.74 -17.00 -9.90
N ASN A 128 6.34 -16.09 -10.76
CA ASN A 128 7.20 -15.03 -11.30
C ASN A 128 6.42 -13.72 -11.28
N ALA A 129 6.95 -12.73 -10.57
CA ALA A 129 6.37 -11.40 -10.46
C ALA A 129 7.39 -10.31 -10.77
N ASN A 130 6.96 -9.26 -11.46
CA ASN A 130 7.77 -8.12 -11.82
C ASN A 130 7.05 -6.86 -11.38
N VAL A 131 7.77 -5.95 -10.74
CA VAL A 131 7.26 -4.65 -10.35
C VAL A 131 8.15 -3.56 -10.93
N LEU A 132 7.54 -2.56 -11.52
CA LEU A 132 8.15 -1.31 -11.95
C LEU A 132 7.50 -0.19 -11.14
N ASP A 133 8.32 0.66 -10.56
CA ASP A 133 7.88 1.85 -9.82
C ASP A 133 8.64 3.08 -10.32
N PHE A 134 7.93 4.19 -10.42
CA PHE A 134 8.47 5.48 -10.81
C PHE A 134 7.92 6.57 -9.90
N TRP A 135 8.80 7.44 -9.43
CA TRP A 135 8.47 8.62 -8.66
C TRP A 135 9.12 9.85 -9.27
N SER A 136 8.44 10.98 -9.20
CA SER A 136 9.01 12.29 -9.54
C SER A 136 8.46 13.38 -8.65
N ARG A 137 9.32 14.35 -8.34
CA ARG A 137 8.98 15.56 -7.61
C ARG A 137 9.48 16.77 -8.37
N PHE A 138 8.58 17.69 -8.66
CA PHE A 138 8.87 19.00 -9.19
C PHE A 138 8.57 20.07 -8.12
N SER A 139 9.50 20.98 -7.90
CA SER A 139 9.38 22.02 -6.88
C SER A 139 9.84 23.38 -7.40
N LEU A 140 9.00 24.39 -7.16
CA LEU A 140 9.24 25.82 -7.38
C LEU A 140 9.11 26.56 -6.03
N PRO A 141 9.51 27.83 -5.94
CA PRO A 141 9.14 28.66 -4.79
C PRO A 141 7.62 28.72 -4.64
N GLY A 142 7.09 28.15 -3.55
CA GLY A 142 5.66 28.14 -3.26
C GLY A 142 4.82 27.16 -4.09
N PHE A 143 5.44 26.20 -4.80
CA PHE A 143 4.70 25.14 -5.49
C PHE A 143 5.46 23.80 -5.47
N ARG A 144 4.72 22.72 -5.24
CA ARG A 144 5.20 21.34 -5.28
C ARG A 144 4.21 20.48 -6.08
N LEU A 145 4.73 19.61 -6.92
CA LEU A 145 4.00 18.53 -7.55
C LEU A 145 4.81 17.25 -7.38
N GLU A 146 4.18 16.20 -6.87
CA GLU A 146 4.75 14.86 -6.80
C GLU A 146 3.83 13.88 -7.53
N ILE A 147 4.43 12.94 -8.23
CA ILE A 147 3.72 11.89 -8.97
C ILE A 147 4.47 10.59 -8.71
N GLU A 148 3.72 9.56 -8.34
CA GLU A 148 4.19 8.18 -8.24
C GLU A 148 3.31 7.27 -9.11
N GLY A 149 3.91 6.28 -9.76
CA GLY A 149 3.20 5.30 -10.56
C GLY A 149 3.89 3.94 -10.49
N ALA A 150 3.10 2.89 -10.27
CA ALA A 150 3.59 1.52 -10.19
C ALA A 150 2.83 0.60 -11.15
N TYR A 151 3.54 -0.38 -11.67
CA TYR A 151 3.02 -1.44 -12.54
C TYR A 151 3.59 -2.77 -12.08
N SER A 152 2.71 -3.74 -11.81
CA SER A 152 3.05 -5.07 -11.38
C SER A 152 2.45 -6.11 -12.33
N THR A 153 3.23 -7.14 -12.61
CA THR A 153 2.76 -8.35 -13.30
C THR A 153 3.11 -9.55 -12.44
N ALA A 154 2.23 -10.55 -12.37
CA ALA A 154 2.56 -11.82 -11.75
C ALA A 154 1.94 -12.98 -12.53
N SER A 155 2.57 -14.14 -12.46
CA SER A 155 2.03 -15.41 -12.93
C SER A 155 2.33 -16.50 -11.93
N PHE A 156 1.34 -17.35 -11.66
CA PHE A 156 1.46 -18.58 -10.90
C PHE A 156 1.20 -19.74 -11.85
N GLU A 157 2.23 -20.56 -12.12
CA GLU A 157 2.08 -21.70 -13.01
C GLU A 157 1.16 -22.77 -12.43
N GLN A 158 1.21 -22.94 -11.12
CA GLN A 158 0.33 -23.83 -10.38
C GLN A 158 -0.35 -23.05 -9.27
N ALA A 159 -1.67 -22.87 -9.39
CA ALA A 159 -2.49 -22.16 -8.41
C ALA A 159 -3.12 -23.10 -7.36
N SER A 160 -3.11 -24.42 -7.59
CA SER A 160 -3.59 -25.39 -6.61
C SER A 160 -2.77 -25.27 -5.33
N LEU A 161 -3.49 -25.38 -4.22
CA LEU A 161 -2.93 -25.44 -2.89
C LEU A 161 -3.00 -26.86 -2.30
N ILE A 162 -3.49 -27.83 -3.08
CA ILE A 162 -3.69 -29.21 -2.65
C ILE A 162 -2.62 -30.08 -3.32
N PRO A 163 -1.73 -30.74 -2.56
CA PRO A 163 -0.75 -31.68 -3.11
C PRO A 163 -1.40 -32.76 -3.99
N GLY A 164 -0.82 -33.01 -5.15
CA GLY A 164 -1.31 -34.00 -6.12
C GLY A 164 -2.51 -33.55 -6.98
N LEU A 165 -3.11 -32.38 -6.70
CA LEU A 165 -4.11 -31.77 -7.58
C LEU A 165 -3.46 -30.65 -8.39
N GLU A 166 -3.27 -30.88 -9.69
CA GLU A 166 -2.70 -29.86 -10.57
C GLU A 166 -3.78 -29.09 -11.34
N MET A 167 -3.68 -27.76 -11.35
CA MET A 167 -4.42 -26.92 -12.29
C MET A 167 -3.67 -26.80 -13.62
N ARG A 168 -4.41 -26.80 -14.73
CA ARG A 168 -3.84 -26.68 -16.08
C ARG A 168 -3.63 -25.23 -16.54
N GLN A 169 -4.37 -24.31 -15.93
CA GLN A 169 -4.35 -22.88 -16.28
C GLN A 169 -3.58 -22.11 -15.22
N LYS A 170 -2.79 -21.14 -15.69
CA LYS A 170 -2.02 -20.23 -14.84
C LYS A 170 -2.94 -19.16 -14.28
N VAL A 171 -2.69 -18.71 -13.06
CA VAL A 171 -3.28 -17.48 -12.53
C VAL A 171 -2.34 -16.32 -12.88
N GLU A 172 -2.89 -15.22 -13.37
CA GLU A 172 -2.13 -14.06 -13.81
C GLU A 172 -2.65 -12.77 -13.17
N ALA A 173 -1.74 -11.82 -12.93
CA ALA A 173 -2.06 -10.50 -12.40
C ALA A 173 -1.42 -9.42 -13.28
N ARG A 174 -2.17 -8.35 -13.54
CA ARG A 174 -1.71 -7.10 -14.16
C ARG A 174 -2.29 -5.94 -13.38
N GLN A 175 -1.49 -5.39 -12.49
CA GLN A 175 -1.93 -4.43 -11.51
C GLN A 175 -1.19 -3.11 -11.71
N TYR A 176 -1.87 -1.99 -11.57
CA TYR A 176 -1.23 -0.68 -11.66
C TYR A 176 -1.89 0.35 -10.77
N GLY A 177 -1.09 1.29 -10.29
CA GLY A 177 -1.53 2.40 -9.48
C GLY A 177 -0.80 3.66 -9.86
N ALA A 178 -1.43 4.81 -9.61
CA ALA A 178 -0.79 6.10 -9.70
C ALA A 178 -1.34 7.03 -8.63
N ALA A 179 -0.47 7.86 -8.07
CA ALA A 179 -0.81 8.91 -7.14
C ALA A 179 -0.16 10.23 -7.57
N LEU A 180 -0.87 11.33 -7.35
CA LEU A 180 -0.42 12.68 -7.60
C LEU A 180 -0.72 13.50 -6.35
N GLU A 181 0.27 14.27 -5.90
CA GLU A 181 0.12 15.22 -4.79
C GLU A 181 0.58 16.59 -5.24
N SER A 182 -0.20 17.62 -4.94
CA SER A 182 0.17 18.99 -5.30
C SER A 182 -0.03 19.93 -4.13
N GLU A 183 0.85 20.93 -4.02
CA GLU A 183 0.77 21.95 -2.99
C GLU A 183 1.18 23.31 -3.56
N VAL A 184 0.35 24.32 -3.30
CA VAL A 184 0.61 25.74 -3.54
C VAL A 184 0.70 26.43 -2.18
N GLY A 185 1.74 27.23 -1.99
CA GLY A 185 2.07 27.89 -0.74
C GLY A 185 3.48 27.59 -0.28
N GLU A 186 4.07 28.49 0.51
CA GLU A 186 5.37 28.23 1.14
C GLU A 186 5.19 27.19 2.25
N GLU A 187 6.12 26.23 2.36
CA GLU A 187 6.12 25.18 3.39
C GLU A 187 5.87 25.74 4.81
N HIS A 188 6.49 26.88 5.11
CA HIS A 188 6.40 27.58 6.40
C HIS A 188 5.52 28.86 6.34
N GLY A 189 4.77 29.02 5.26
CA GLY A 189 3.89 30.16 5.01
C GLY A 189 2.70 30.24 5.97
N LEU A 190 1.87 31.26 5.77
CA LEU A 190 0.60 31.41 6.50
C LEU A 190 -0.45 30.40 6.00
N LEU A 191 -0.56 30.25 4.68
CA LEU A 191 -1.58 29.46 4.00
C LEU A 191 -0.91 28.54 2.97
N GLY A 192 -1.42 27.31 2.87
CA GLY A 192 -1.13 26.39 1.78
C GLY A 192 -2.39 25.65 1.36
N ALA A 193 -2.49 25.29 0.10
CA ALA A 193 -3.60 24.52 -0.44
C ALA A 193 -3.14 23.63 -1.59
N GLY A 194 -3.88 22.57 -1.85
CA GLY A 194 -3.48 21.59 -2.83
C GLY A 194 -4.58 20.64 -3.24
N LEU A 195 -4.26 19.80 -4.21
CA LEU A 195 -5.15 18.79 -4.75
C LEU A 195 -4.35 17.51 -5.00
N ASP A 196 -4.80 16.43 -4.36
CA ASP A 196 -4.23 15.11 -4.55
C ASP A 196 -5.24 14.23 -5.29
N LEU A 197 -4.73 13.30 -6.09
CA LEU A 197 -5.50 12.34 -6.86
C LEU A 197 -4.79 11.00 -6.77
N GLY A 198 -5.54 9.90 -6.71
CA GLY A 198 -4.95 8.60 -6.94
C GLY A 198 -5.92 7.64 -7.59
N TYR A 199 -5.35 6.63 -8.24
CA TYR A 199 -6.04 5.58 -8.95
C TYR A 199 -5.34 4.25 -8.67
N ALA A 200 -6.09 3.24 -8.31
CA ALA A 200 -5.65 1.86 -8.19
C ALA A 200 -6.49 0.99 -9.14
N SER A 201 -5.86 0.17 -9.99
CA SER A 201 -6.58 -0.76 -10.86
C SER A 201 -7.46 -1.72 -10.06
N GLY A 202 -8.50 -2.24 -10.70
CA GLY A 202 -9.45 -3.15 -10.10
C GLY A 202 -9.66 -4.41 -10.92
N ASP A 203 -10.48 -5.28 -10.37
CA ASP A 203 -11.08 -6.44 -11.01
C ASP A 203 -12.61 -6.30 -10.98
N ASP A 204 -13.36 -6.97 -11.86
CA ASP A 204 -14.82 -6.88 -11.86
C ASP A 204 -15.50 -7.92 -10.94
N ALA A 205 -14.70 -8.77 -10.29
CA ALA A 205 -15.13 -9.68 -9.23
C ALA A 205 -15.74 -8.93 -8.02
N PRO A 206 -16.79 -9.46 -7.38
CA PRO A 206 -17.38 -8.82 -6.20
C PRO A 206 -16.41 -8.65 -5.02
N GLY A 207 -16.54 -7.53 -4.32
CA GLY A 207 -15.66 -7.11 -3.22
C GLY A 207 -14.36 -6.44 -3.68
N PHE A 208 -13.80 -5.56 -2.86
CA PHE A 208 -12.57 -4.80 -3.18
C PHE A 208 -11.29 -5.65 -3.27
N GLY A 209 -11.35 -6.86 -2.72
CA GLY A 209 -10.22 -7.76 -2.63
C GLY A 209 -9.04 -7.17 -1.89
N ALA A 210 -9.25 -6.40 -0.83
CA ALA A 210 -8.19 -5.76 -0.04
C ALA A 210 -7.55 -6.75 0.93
N ARG A 211 -8.38 -7.52 1.64
CA ARG A 211 -8.08 -8.47 2.71
C ARG A 211 -9.07 -9.65 2.66
N PRO A 212 -9.14 -10.40 1.54
CA PRO A 212 -10.08 -11.50 1.41
C PRO A 212 -9.86 -12.54 2.52
N PRO A 213 -10.93 -13.13 3.09
CA PRO A 213 -10.82 -14.07 4.20
C PRO A 213 -10.18 -15.40 3.76
N LEU A 214 -8.85 -15.48 3.86
CA LEU A 214 -8.05 -16.64 3.39
C LEU A 214 -8.38 -17.97 4.09
N GLY A 215 -8.95 -17.93 5.30
CA GLY A 215 -9.34 -19.12 6.08
C GLY A 215 -10.71 -19.71 5.71
N SER A 216 -11.50 -19.01 4.90
CA SER A 216 -12.83 -19.45 4.44
C SER A 216 -13.08 -18.91 3.03
N LEU A 217 -12.22 -19.31 2.09
CA LEU A 217 -12.31 -18.89 0.69
C LEU A 217 -13.61 -19.44 0.05
N THR A 218 -14.67 -18.64 0.14
CA THR A 218 -15.87 -18.80 -0.67
C THR A 218 -15.74 -17.97 -1.94
N ALA A 219 -16.41 -18.39 -3.02
CA ALA A 219 -16.49 -17.57 -4.23
C ALA A 219 -17.10 -16.19 -3.88
N PRO A 220 -16.54 -15.09 -4.41
CA PRO A 220 -17.04 -13.75 -4.11
C PRO A 220 -18.49 -13.62 -4.58
N GLN A 221 -19.32 -12.97 -3.78
CA GLN A 221 -20.73 -12.75 -4.08
C GLN A 221 -21.04 -11.24 -4.17
N PRO A 222 -22.00 -10.83 -5.03
CA PRO A 222 -22.56 -9.49 -4.95
C PRO A 222 -22.95 -9.14 -3.51
N GLY A 223 -22.67 -7.92 -3.08
CA GLY A 223 -22.89 -7.50 -1.69
C GLY A 223 -21.68 -7.66 -0.77
N ASP A 224 -20.66 -8.42 -1.15
CA ASP A 224 -19.41 -8.54 -0.39
C ASP A 224 -18.65 -7.22 -0.38
N LEU A 225 -18.17 -6.80 0.79
CA LEU A 225 -17.21 -5.68 0.90
C LEU A 225 -15.82 -6.11 0.43
N ASP A 226 -15.48 -7.37 0.69
CA ASP A 226 -14.17 -7.92 0.40
C ASP A 226 -14.30 -9.38 -0.02
N GLY A 227 -13.59 -9.77 -1.06
CA GLY A 227 -13.76 -11.07 -1.71
C GLY A 227 -12.52 -11.46 -2.50
N PRO A 228 -12.23 -12.77 -2.64
CA PRO A 228 -11.10 -13.21 -3.44
C PRO A 228 -11.30 -12.79 -4.89
N GLN A 229 -10.26 -12.23 -5.50
CA GLN A 229 -10.34 -11.64 -6.83
C GLN A 229 -10.11 -12.69 -7.92
N GLY A 230 -9.25 -13.68 -7.65
CA GLY A 230 -9.13 -14.87 -8.48
C GLY A 230 -9.85 -16.05 -7.85
N THR A 231 -10.72 -16.71 -8.62
CA THR A 231 -11.48 -17.90 -8.17
C THR A 231 -11.38 -19.05 -9.18
N PRO A 232 -10.24 -19.74 -9.27
CA PRO A 232 -10.11 -20.89 -10.15
C PRO A 232 -11.13 -22.01 -9.80
N PRO A 233 -11.70 -22.73 -10.78
CA PRO A 233 -11.41 -22.68 -12.21
C PRO A 233 -12.27 -21.68 -13.01
N TYR A 234 -12.97 -20.77 -12.35
CA TYR A 234 -13.90 -19.84 -13.01
C TYR A 234 -13.22 -18.53 -13.39
N ASP A 235 -12.27 -18.09 -12.57
CA ASP A 235 -11.49 -16.88 -12.80
C ASP A 235 -10.01 -17.11 -12.45
N PHE A 236 -9.14 -16.69 -13.36
CA PHE A 236 -7.68 -16.83 -13.29
C PHE A 236 -6.96 -15.49 -13.30
N ARG A 237 -7.69 -14.39 -13.07
CA ARG A 237 -7.16 -13.03 -13.04
C ARG A 237 -7.17 -12.49 -11.61
N VAL A 238 -6.20 -11.62 -11.32
CA VAL A 238 -6.11 -10.86 -10.06
C VAL A 238 -5.57 -9.48 -10.42
N ASP A 239 -6.43 -8.61 -10.94
CA ASP A 239 -6.00 -7.34 -11.55
C ASP A 239 -6.16 -6.12 -10.62
N ASN A 240 -6.67 -6.31 -9.41
CA ASN A 240 -6.76 -5.26 -8.40
C ASN A 240 -5.38 -4.87 -7.81
N PHE A 241 -4.96 -3.62 -8.00
CA PHE A 241 -3.76 -3.09 -7.38
C PHE A 241 -4.08 -2.58 -5.99
N ARG A 242 -3.27 -2.94 -5.00
CA ARG A 242 -3.40 -2.43 -3.64
C ARG A 242 -2.27 -1.48 -3.36
N PHE A 243 -2.60 -0.25 -3.00
CA PHE A 243 -1.61 0.67 -2.44
C PHE A 243 -1.10 0.05 -1.13
N HIS A 244 0.11 0.43 -0.70
CA HIS A 244 0.56 0.08 0.63
C HIS A 244 -0.45 0.62 1.66
N PRO A 245 -0.88 -0.15 2.67
CA PRO A 245 -1.91 0.27 3.63
C PRO A 245 -1.62 1.59 4.35
N ASP A 246 -0.34 1.90 4.59
CA ASP A 246 0.12 3.20 5.13
C ASP A 246 0.26 4.33 4.11
N TYR A 247 -0.13 4.14 2.85
CA TYR A 247 -0.42 5.25 1.96
C TYR A 247 -1.80 5.83 2.34
N ARG A 248 -1.82 6.67 3.38
CA ARG A 248 -3.05 7.16 4.02
C ARG A 248 -3.60 8.39 3.27
N VAL A 249 -4.66 8.18 2.51
CA VAL A 249 -5.39 9.26 1.83
C VAL A 249 -6.51 9.84 2.70
N ASP A 250 -7.06 9.01 3.58
CA ASP A 250 -8.17 9.32 4.47
C ASP A 250 -7.95 8.68 5.87
N ARG A 251 -8.96 8.77 6.73
CA ARG A 251 -8.94 8.28 8.11
C ARG A 251 -9.98 7.20 8.39
N ILE A 252 -11.00 7.04 7.57
CA ILE A 252 -12.07 6.05 7.80
C ILE A 252 -12.19 5.09 6.63
N LEU A 253 -12.54 5.56 5.43
CA LEU A 253 -12.94 4.67 4.33
C LEU A 253 -11.81 3.73 3.91
N PHE A 254 -10.70 4.26 3.41
CA PHE A 254 -9.55 3.46 2.99
C PHE A 254 -8.66 3.08 4.17
N ARG A 255 -8.60 3.87 5.24
CA ARG A 255 -7.79 3.53 6.42
C ARG A 255 -8.34 2.36 7.23
N GLU A 256 -9.64 2.36 7.53
CA GLU A 256 -10.25 1.43 8.51
C GLU A 256 -11.19 0.41 7.83
N ILE A 257 -12.11 0.88 6.98
CA ILE A 257 -13.17 0.05 6.41
C ILE A 257 -12.61 -0.89 5.33
N ILE A 258 -12.04 -0.33 4.26
CA ILE A 258 -11.41 -1.13 3.18
C ILE A 258 -10.01 -1.57 3.62
N GLY A 259 -9.22 -0.66 4.18
CA GLY A 259 -7.87 -0.91 4.72
C GLY A 259 -6.72 -0.53 3.78
N THR A 260 -7.02 -0.27 2.51
CA THR A 260 -6.10 0.35 1.56
C THR A 260 -6.87 0.93 0.37
N VAL A 261 -6.21 1.79 -0.43
CA VAL A 261 -6.72 2.18 -1.74
C VAL A 261 -6.51 1.00 -2.70
N THR A 262 -7.60 0.42 -3.17
CA THR A 262 -7.65 -0.66 -4.16
C THR A 262 -8.94 -0.54 -4.95
N ASP A 263 -8.91 -0.90 -6.24
CA ASP A 263 -10.06 -0.78 -7.14
C ASP A 263 -10.83 0.55 -7.00
N ALA A 264 -10.09 1.65 -6.96
CA ALA A 264 -10.68 2.93 -6.64
C ALA A 264 -9.93 4.11 -7.26
N VAL A 265 -10.67 5.20 -7.42
CA VAL A 265 -10.15 6.54 -7.66
C VAL A 265 -10.58 7.47 -6.52
N TYR A 266 -9.69 8.33 -6.07
CA TYR A 266 -10.00 9.36 -5.09
C TYR A 266 -9.54 10.73 -5.55
N LEU A 267 -10.25 11.77 -5.11
CA LEU A 267 -9.88 13.17 -5.24
C LEU A 267 -9.83 13.81 -3.85
N ARG A 268 -8.70 14.43 -3.51
CA ARG A 268 -8.43 14.96 -2.19
C ARG A 268 -7.94 16.42 -2.23
N PRO A 269 -8.85 17.40 -2.27
CA PRO A 269 -8.49 18.78 -1.98
C PRO A 269 -8.08 18.95 -0.51
N HIS A 270 -7.05 19.77 -0.28
CA HIS A 270 -6.57 20.05 1.07
C HIS A 270 -6.18 21.53 1.24
N VAL A 271 -6.31 22.02 2.48
CA VAL A 271 -5.87 23.36 2.88
C VAL A 271 -5.24 23.31 4.27
N ARG A 272 -4.23 24.14 4.50
CA ARG A 272 -3.57 24.34 5.80
C ARG A 272 -3.39 25.82 6.10
N LEU A 273 -3.57 26.18 7.35
CA LEU A 273 -3.45 27.52 7.89
C LEU A 273 -2.61 27.48 9.17
N ARG A 274 -1.54 28.27 9.21
CA ARG A 274 -0.79 28.50 10.44
C ARG A 274 -1.58 29.45 11.33
N LEU A 275 -1.99 28.97 12.51
CA LEU A 275 -2.78 29.75 13.47
C LEU A 275 -1.88 30.59 14.36
N LEU A 276 -0.80 29.99 14.89
CA LEU A 276 0.13 30.63 15.80
C LEU A 276 1.56 30.19 15.50
N ASP A 277 2.49 31.10 15.77
CA ASP A 277 3.92 30.91 15.63
C ASP A 277 4.60 31.46 16.88
N PHE A 278 5.31 30.58 17.58
CA PHE A 278 6.00 30.84 18.83
C PHE A 278 7.52 30.93 18.62
N GLY A 279 7.99 31.00 17.37
CA GLY A 279 9.40 30.96 17.02
C GLY A 279 9.93 29.53 16.98
N THR A 280 9.94 28.83 18.12
CA THR A 280 10.40 27.43 18.23
C THR A 280 9.28 26.40 18.13
N ALA A 281 8.03 26.85 18.00
CA ALA A 281 6.87 25.99 17.86
C ALA A 281 5.77 26.64 17.04
N ARG A 282 4.89 25.83 16.46
CA ARG A 282 3.83 26.30 15.57
C ARG A 282 2.53 25.53 15.83
N LEU A 283 1.42 26.25 15.75
CA LEU A 283 0.08 25.67 15.74
C LEU A 283 -0.52 25.82 14.34
N GLN A 284 -0.95 24.72 13.73
CA GLN A 284 -1.50 24.65 12.39
C GLN A 284 -2.87 23.99 12.40
N ALA A 285 -3.85 24.61 11.73
CA ALA A 285 -5.09 23.96 11.35
C ALA A 285 -4.97 23.45 9.91
N SER A 286 -5.56 22.29 9.61
CA SER A 286 -5.74 21.82 8.25
C SER A 286 -7.09 21.14 8.08
N LEU A 287 -7.56 21.12 6.84
CA LEU A 287 -8.80 20.47 6.44
C LEU A 287 -8.58 19.78 5.10
N THR A 288 -8.97 18.52 5.01
CA THR A 288 -9.01 17.78 3.74
C THR A 288 -10.40 17.25 3.48
N GLY A 289 -10.85 17.33 2.23
CA GLY A 289 -12.03 16.61 1.75
C GLY A 289 -11.59 15.50 0.83
N ILE A 290 -12.25 14.34 0.87
CA ILE A 290 -11.91 13.18 0.03
C ILE A 290 -13.19 12.67 -0.62
N ALA A 291 -13.27 12.70 -1.95
CA ALA A 291 -14.33 12.02 -2.69
C ALA A 291 -13.78 10.73 -3.29
N SER A 292 -14.49 9.61 -3.09
CA SER A 292 -13.99 8.28 -3.44
C SER A 292 -14.99 7.52 -4.30
N PHE A 293 -14.48 6.81 -5.31
CA PHE A 293 -15.27 6.02 -6.26
C PHE A 293 -14.58 4.68 -6.53
N ALA A 294 -15.33 3.59 -6.62
CA ALA A 294 -14.82 2.32 -7.12
C ALA A 294 -14.69 2.36 -8.65
N ASN A 295 -13.75 1.61 -9.24
CA ASN A 295 -13.69 1.53 -10.70
C ASN A 295 -14.84 0.69 -11.26
N TYR A 296 -15.20 -0.38 -10.56
CA TYR A 296 -16.32 -1.27 -10.90
C TYR A 296 -17.42 -1.20 -9.85
N ALA A 297 -18.66 -1.20 -10.32
CA ALA A 297 -19.82 -1.20 -9.43
C ALA A 297 -20.01 -2.56 -8.75
N SER A 298 -19.63 -3.64 -9.44
CA SER A 298 -19.70 -5.02 -8.95
C SER A 298 -18.82 -5.27 -7.72
N SER A 299 -17.70 -4.56 -7.60
CA SER A 299 -16.80 -4.64 -6.44
C SER A 299 -17.39 -4.07 -5.17
N THR A 300 -18.44 -3.25 -5.29
CA THR A 300 -19.06 -2.57 -4.16
C THR A 300 -20.25 -3.36 -3.62
N PRO A 301 -20.47 -3.41 -2.30
CA PRO A 301 -21.68 -4.01 -1.73
C PRO A 301 -22.98 -3.46 -2.30
N GLY A 302 -22.99 -2.17 -2.65
CA GLY A 302 -24.18 -1.45 -3.10
C GLY A 302 -24.47 -1.55 -4.59
N GLY A 303 -23.58 -2.14 -5.38
CA GLY A 303 -23.71 -2.16 -6.84
C GLY A 303 -23.59 -0.78 -7.49
N GLU A 304 -22.90 0.17 -6.85
CA GLU A 304 -22.81 1.58 -7.27
C GLU A 304 -21.39 2.11 -7.07
N LYS A 305 -20.89 2.94 -7.99
CA LYS A 305 -19.48 3.36 -7.95
C LYS A 305 -19.15 4.37 -6.86
N TYR A 306 -20.10 5.22 -6.45
CA TYR A 306 -19.81 6.29 -5.50
C TYR A 306 -19.72 5.75 -4.06
N LEU A 307 -18.52 5.81 -3.48
CA LEU A 307 -18.22 5.28 -2.15
C LEU A 307 -18.50 6.28 -1.04
N GLY A 308 -18.38 7.57 -1.33
CA GLY A 308 -18.74 8.63 -0.40
C GLY A 308 -17.78 9.80 -0.40
N PHE A 309 -17.97 10.65 0.61
CA PHE A 309 -17.17 11.83 0.86
C PHE A 309 -16.72 11.88 2.32
N GLU A 310 -15.43 12.13 2.58
CA GLU A 310 -14.86 12.22 3.92
C GLU A 310 -14.28 13.63 4.19
N LEU A 311 -14.52 14.18 5.39
CA LEU A 311 -13.95 15.44 5.86
C LEU A 311 -13.04 15.23 7.06
N ASN A 312 -11.80 15.69 6.96
CA ASN A 312 -10.76 15.46 7.96
C ASN A 312 -10.12 16.77 8.45
N PRO A 313 -10.73 17.48 9.41
CA PRO A 313 -10.07 18.58 10.10
C PRO A 313 -8.96 18.07 11.04
N THR A 314 -7.92 18.88 11.18
CA THR A 314 -6.78 18.61 12.07
C THR A 314 -6.29 19.90 12.71
N LEU A 315 -5.96 19.83 13.98
CA LEU A 315 -5.21 20.84 14.69
C LEU A 315 -3.89 20.21 15.17
N ALA A 316 -2.76 20.72 14.69
CA ALA A 316 -1.43 20.18 14.97
C ALA A 316 -0.53 21.24 15.62
N TYR A 317 0.11 20.85 16.72
CA TYR A 317 1.22 21.55 17.35
C TYR A 317 2.52 20.82 16.99
N THR A 318 3.53 21.57 16.57
CA THR A 318 4.86 21.07 16.25
C THR A 318 5.90 21.97 16.87
N SER A 319 6.93 21.40 17.48
CA SER A 319 8.04 22.10 18.11
C SER A 319 9.36 21.68 17.48
N ASP A 320 10.33 22.60 17.45
CA ASP A 320 11.66 22.38 16.88
C ASP A 320 12.50 21.40 17.70
N ASP A 321 12.12 21.12 18.95
CA ASP A 321 12.72 20.11 19.82
C ASP A 321 12.24 18.67 19.56
N GLY A 322 11.40 18.49 18.53
CA GLY A 322 10.90 17.18 18.10
C GLY A 322 9.56 16.77 18.69
N PHE A 323 9.00 17.55 19.63
CA PHE A 323 7.67 17.27 20.17
C PHE A 323 6.56 17.67 19.19
N GLY A 324 5.59 16.78 19.02
CA GLY A 324 4.39 16.99 18.22
C GLY A 324 3.13 16.51 18.94
N ALA A 325 2.04 17.26 18.78
CA ALA A 325 0.71 16.88 19.24
C ALA A 325 -0.32 17.20 18.16
N ALA A 326 -1.22 16.28 17.83
CA ALA A 326 -2.27 16.50 16.85
C ALA A 326 -3.62 16.02 17.38
N PHE A 327 -4.63 16.88 17.31
CA PHE A 327 -6.03 16.52 17.46
C PHE A 327 -6.67 16.41 16.08
N GLU A 328 -7.26 15.25 15.83
CA GLU A 328 -7.71 14.82 14.52
C GLU A 328 -9.16 14.36 14.62
N HIS A 329 -9.99 14.81 13.67
CA HIS A 329 -11.35 14.33 13.53
C HIS A 329 -11.59 13.94 12.06
N ALA A 330 -12.50 13.00 11.85
CA ALA A 330 -12.93 12.54 10.54
C ALA A 330 -14.43 12.28 10.54
N VAL A 331 -15.11 12.64 9.45
CA VAL A 331 -16.51 12.25 9.19
C VAL A 331 -16.62 11.72 7.78
N LEU A 332 -17.03 10.47 7.64
CA LEU A 332 -17.36 9.84 6.37
C LEU A 332 -18.87 9.92 6.14
N PHE A 333 -19.28 10.51 5.02
CA PHE A 333 -20.63 10.47 4.49
C PHE A 333 -20.67 9.40 3.39
N PRO A 334 -21.17 8.19 3.69
CA PRO A 334 -21.11 7.08 2.74
C PRO A 334 -22.01 7.32 1.54
N GLY A 335 -21.53 6.90 0.37
CA GLY A 335 -22.29 6.86 -0.88
C GLY A 335 -23.07 5.55 -1.02
N ALA A 336 -23.82 5.45 -2.13
CA ALA A 336 -24.66 4.28 -2.41
C ALA A 336 -23.86 2.99 -2.58
N GLY A 337 -22.58 3.06 -2.99
CA GLY A 337 -21.72 1.88 -3.14
C GLY A 337 -21.46 1.12 -1.83
N LEU A 338 -21.64 1.77 -0.68
CA LEU A 338 -21.48 1.13 0.63
C LEU A 338 -22.78 0.57 1.22
N ASN A 339 -23.92 0.75 0.55
CA ASN A 339 -25.16 0.10 0.96
C ASN A 339 -25.04 -1.41 0.78
N ASN A 340 -25.89 -2.18 1.46
CA ASN A 340 -26.04 -3.60 1.19
C ASN A 340 -27.53 -3.90 0.92
N PRO A 341 -27.97 -3.82 -0.35
CA PRO A 341 -29.36 -4.05 -0.74
C PRO A 341 -29.85 -5.46 -0.37
N ASP A 342 -28.99 -6.46 -0.49
CA ASP A 342 -29.32 -7.87 -0.22
C ASP A 342 -29.68 -8.09 1.26
N LEU A 343 -29.04 -7.34 2.16
CA LEU A 343 -29.36 -7.33 3.59
C LEU A 343 -30.36 -6.22 3.99
N GLY A 344 -30.84 -5.41 3.04
CA GLY A 344 -31.72 -4.27 3.31
C GLY A 344 -31.06 -3.18 4.18
N LEU A 345 -29.73 -3.04 4.10
CA LEU A 345 -28.95 -2.11 4.92
C LEU A 345 -28.53 -0.88 4.10
N THR A 346 -28.70 0.29 4.71
CA THR A 346 -28.16 1.56 4.19
C THR A 346 -26.95 1.96 5.02
N ALA A 347 -25.85 2.31 4.35
CA ALA A 347 -24.65 2.80 5.01
C ALA A 347 -24.95 4.10 5.77
N LYS A 348 -24.37 4.24 6.96
CA LYS A 348 -24.56 5.40 7.84
C LYS A 348 -23.26 6.16 8.02
N PRO A 349 -23.31 7.48 8.30
CA PRO A 349 -22.12 8.25 8.58
C PRO A 349 -21.27 7.64 9.69
N ALA A 350 -19.96 7.63 9.49
CA ALA A 350 -18.97 7.19 10.47
C ALA A 350 -18.11 8.38 10.91
N GLN A 351 -17.68 8.37 12.17
CA GLN A 351 -16.82 9.41 12.73
C GLN A 351 -15.66 8.80 13.50
N LEU A 352 -14.52 9.48 13.47
CA LEU A 352 -13.33 9.11 14.22
C LEU A 352 -12.71 10.34 14.85
N TYR A 353 -12.29 10.22 16.11
CA TYR A 353 -11.50 11.22 16.82
C TYR A 353 -10.19 10.57 17.25
N ARG A 354 -9.08 11.29 17.08
CA ARG A 354 -7.76 10.81 17.48
C ARG A 354 -6.92 11.93 18.07
N LEU A 355 -6.22 11.61 19.15
CA LEU A 355 -5.16 12.42 19.70
C LEU A 355 -3.84 11.67 19.48
N ARG A 356 -2.91 12.30 18.76
CA ARG A 356 -1.56 11.76 18.53
C ARG A 356 -0.54 12.62 19.24
N LEU A 357 0.33 11.99 20.02
CA LEU A 357 1.53 12.61 20.59
C LEU A 357 2.75 11.91 19.99
N SER A 358 3.74 12.69 19.56
CA SER A 358 4.96 12.17 18.96
C SER A 358 6.18 12.90 19.49
N PHE A 359 7.30 12.19 19.58
CA PHE A 359 8.60 12.77 19.88
C PHE A 359 9.63 12.12 18.96
N GLY A 360 10.21 12.91 18.05
CA GLY A 360 11.23 12.46 17.09
C GLY A 360 12.53 13.23 17.30
N PHE A 361 13.67 12.54 17.24
CA PHE A 361 15.02 13.12 17.40
C PHE A 361 15.66 13.46 16.06
#